data_AF-A0A2V2VQK4-F1
#
_entry.id   AF-A0A2V2VQK4-F1
#
_cell.length_a   1.000
_cell.length_b   1.000
_cell.length_c   1.000
_cell.angle_alpha   90.00
_cell.angle_beta   90.00
_cell.angle_gamma   90.00
#
_symmetry.space_group_name_H-M   'P 1'
#
loop_
_entity.id
_entity.type
_entity.pdbx_description
1 polymer ?
#
loop_
_entity_poly.entity_id
_entity_poly.type
_entity_poly.pdbx_seq_one_letter_code
_entity_poly.pdbx_strand_id
1 'polypeptide(L)'
;MTASATCADTPVTRLPPYFPTSLKECTASTDLFFSCFEQNALMQTPTDTTSAKRALLQCQSELRAYMTCMEKHLGDGKRSWWKFW
;
A
#
# COMPACT_ATOMS: atom_id res chain seq x y z
N MET A 1 -28.50 6.45 13.55
CA MET A 1 -27.96 5.16 14.05
C MET A 1 -27.28 4.54 12.84
N THR A 2 -25.98 4.28 12.76
CA THR A 2 -25.03 3.79 13.77
C THR A 2 -23.62 4.17 13.27
N ALA A 3 -22.80 4.77 14.12
CA ALA A 3 -21.39 4.99 13.85
C ALA A 3 -20.67 3.64 13.95
N SER A 4 -20.27 3.07 12.81
CA SER A 4 -19.31 1.98 12.80
C SER A 4 -17.96 2.54 13.18
N ALA A 5 -17.54 2.26 14.42
CA ALA A 5 -16.16 2.40 14.84
C ALA A 5 -15.31 1.48 13.96
N THR A 6 -14.74 2.03 12.89
CA THR A 6 -13.61 1.40 12.20
C THR A 6 -12.49 1.32 13.21
N CYS A 7 -12.10 0.10 13.61
CA CYS A 7 -10.78 -0.16 14.16
C CYS A 7 -9.78 0.48 13.18
N ALA A 8 -9.28 1.67 13.52
CA ALA A 8 -8.45 2.45 12.64
C ALA A 8 -7.08 1.79 12.57
N ASP A 9 -6.97 0.81 11.67
CA ASP A 9 -5.72 0.17 11.30
C ASP A 9 -4.76 1.27 10.82
N THR A 10 -3.62 1.45 11.51
CA THR A 10 -2.70 2.56 11.22
C THR A 10 -2.35 2.58 9.74
N PRO A 11 -2.38 3.75 9.08
CA PRO A 11 -2.03 3.84 7.67
C PRO A 11 -0.56 3.48 7.45
N VAL A 12 -0.32 2.61 6.47
CA VAL A 12 1.03 2.27 6.01
C VAL A 12 1.59 3.46 5.25
N THR A 13 2.53 4.17 5.88
CA THR A 13 3.14 5.39 5.32
C THR A 13 4.45 5.15 4.57
N ARG A 14 4.93 3.91 4.56
CA ARG A 14 6.17 3.51 3.89
C ARG A 14 5.96 2.25 3.06
N LEU A 15 6.55 2.25 1.87
CA LEU A 15 6.54 1.08 1.01
C LEU A 15 7.39 -0.05 1.61
N PRO A 16 7.01 -1.32 1.38
CA PRO A 16 7.79 -2.46 1.85
C PRO A 16 9.17 -2.54 1.16
N PRO A 17 10.16 -3.19 1.78
CA PRO A 17 11.53 -3.25 1.24
C PRO A 17 11.65 -4.00 -0.09
N TYR A 18 10.67 -4.82 -0.45
CA TYR A 18 10.62 -5.51 -1.74
C TYR A 18 9.95 -4.69 -2.85
N PHE A 19 9.37 -3.52 -2.57
CA PHE A 19 8.85 -2.64 -3.61
C PHE A 19 9.99 -2.17 -4.55
N PRO A 20 9.79 -2.08 -5.88
CA PRO A 20 8.56 -2.27 -6.66
C PRO A 20 8.38 -3.69 -7.24
N THR A 21 9.07 -4.70 -6.69
CA THR A 21 9.02 -6.06 -7.24
C THR A 21 7.64 -6.71 -7.09
N SER A 22 7.31 -7.65 -7.98
CA SER A 22 6.10 -8.46 -7.88
C SER A 22 6.42 -9.92 -8.15
N LEU A 23 5.84 -10.80 -7.36
CA LEU A 23 5.74 -12.23 -7.68
C LEU A 23 4.59 -12.46 -8.68
N LYS A 24 4.69 -13.51 -9.49
CA LYS A 24 3.67 -13.83 -10.52
C LYS A 24 2.32 -14.13 -9.88
N GLU A 25 2.34 -14.74 -8.71
CA GLU A 25 1.18 -15.08 -7.89
C GLU A 25 0.46 -13.83 -7.36
N CYS A 26 1.15 -12.68 -7.31
CA CYS A 26 0.65 -11.44 -6.72
C CYS A 26 0.31 -10.35 -7.73
N THR A 27 0.50 -10.60 -9.04
CA THR A 27 0.30 -9.62 -10.11
C THR A 27 -1.04 -8.90 -10.01
N ALA A 28 -2.15 -9.62 -9.78
CA ALA A 28 -3.46 -8.98 -9.65
C ALA A 28 -3.53 -7.93 -8.51
N SER A 29 -2.99 -8.25 -7.34
CA SER A 29 -2.96 -7.30 -6.21
C SER A 29 -1.97 -6.15 -6.45
N THR A 30 -0.86 -6.44 -7.14
CA THR A 30 0.13 -5.45 -7.52
C THR A 30 -0.45 -4.43 -8.51
N ASP A 31 -1.13 -4.90 -9.55
CA ASP A 31 -1.72 -4.07 -10.59
C ASP A 31 -2.80 -3.14 -10.03
N LEU A 32 -3.62 -3.64 -9.10
CA LEU A 32 -4.61 -2.81 -8.40
C LEU A 32 -3.93 -1.70 -7.59
N PHE A 33 -2.85 -2.01 -6.88
CA PHE A 33 -2.09 -1.00 -6.14
C PHE A 33 -1.48 0.05 -7.05
N PHE A 34 -0.77 -0.36 -8.10
CA PHE A 34 -0.16 0.59 -9.05
C PHE A 34 -1.20 1.42 -9.79
N SER A 35 -2.33 0.82 -10.20
CA SER A 35 -3.43 1.55 -10.84
C SER A 35 -3.99 2.64 -9.93
N CYS A 36 -4.24 2.32 -8.65
CA CYS A 36 -4.68 3.34 -7.68
C CYS A 36 -3.60 4.40 -7.47
N PHE A 37 -2.34 3.97 -7.31
CA PHE A 37 -1.23 4.88 -7.03
C PHE A 37 -1.02 5.88 -8.17
N GLU A 38 -1.01 5.43 -9.42
CA GLU A 38 -0.84 6.28 -10.61
C GLU A 38 -1.97 7.30 -10.76
N GLN A 39 -3.22 6.92 -10.45
CA GLN A 39 -4.36 7.83 -10.50
C GLN A 39 -4.29 8.93 -9.43
N ASN A 40 -3.63 8.66 -8.30
CA ASN A 40 -3.62 9.56 -7.13
C ASN A 40 -2.28 10.28 -6.91
N ALA A 41 -1.17 9.79 -7.48
CA ALA A 41 0.17 10.37 -7.37
C ALA A 41 0.38 11.57 -8.30
N LEU A 42 -0.68 12.35 -8.51
CA LEU A 42 -0.67 13.56 -9.33
C LEU A 42 0.00 14.69 -8.56
N MET A 43 1.01 15.31 -9.16
CA MET A 43 1.63 16.53 -8.63
C MET A 43 0.66 17.69 -8.75
N GLN A 44 0.38 18.39 -7.64
CA GLN A 44 -0.45 19.59 -7.67
C GLN A 44 0.33 20.84 -8.11
N THR A 45 1.64 20.84 -7.88
CA THR A 45 2.56 21.91 -8.30
C THR A 45 3.87 21.28 -8.81
N PRO A 46 4.70 22.00 -9.58
CA PRO A 46 5.99 21.48 -10.06
C PRO A 46 6.97 21.07 -8.95
N THR A 47 6.74 21.52 -7.72
CA THR A 47 7.56 21.23 -6.54
C THR A 47 6.85 20.36 -5.50
N ASP A 48 5.71 19.75 -5.86
CA ASP A 48 4.96 18.85 -4.97
C ASP A 48 5.76 17.57 -4.69
N THR A 49 6.43 17.54 -3.54
CA THR A 49 7.16 16.36 -3.03
C THR A 49 6.28 15.41 -2.21
N THR A 50 4.98 15.71 -2.09
CA THR A 50 4.03 15.00 -1.22
C THR A 50 3.03 14.14 -2.00
N SER A 51 2.98 14.27 -3.32
CA SER A 51 2.06 13.52 -4.20
C SER A 51 2.08 12.01 -3.94
N ALA A 52 3.27 11.41 -3.86
CA ALA A 52 3.44 10.00 -3.56
C ALA A 52 2.90 9.62 -2.17
N LYS A 53 3.14 10.44 -1.14
CA LYS A 53 2.63 10.19 0.21
C LYS A 53 1.11 10.27 0.26
N ARG A 54 0.52 11.25 -0.43
CA ARG A 54 -0.92 11.40 -0.57
C ARG A 54 -1.53 10.17 -1.25
N ALA A 55 -0.93 9.70 -2.35
CA ALA A 55 -1.37 8.51 -3.06
C ALA A 55 -1.31 7.26 -2.16
N LEU A 56 -0.24 7.08 -1.37
CA LEU A 56 -0.16 5.98 -0.40
C LEU A 56 -1.31 6.01 0.60
N LEU A 57 -1.67 7.19 1.13
CA LEU A 57 -2.77 7.32 2.09
C LEU A 57 -4.15 7.03 1.45
N GLN A 58 -4.30 7.28 0.15
CA GLN A 58 -5.54 7.02 -0.58
C GLN A 58 -5.68 5.55 -1.01
N CYS A 59 -4.56 4.87 -1.28
CA CYS A 59 -4.53 3.50 -1.80
C CYS A 59 -4.22 2.44 -0.73
N GLN A 60 -4.68 2.66 0.51
CA GLN A 60 -4.34 1.78 1.64
C GLN A 60 -4.90 0.36 1.51
N SER A 61 -6.07 0.20 0.90
CA SER A 61 -6.68 -1.12 0.66
C SER A 61 -5.82 -1.95 -0.30
N GLU A 62 -5.45 -1.37 -1.43
CA GLU A 62 -4.71 -2.04 -2.49
C GLU A 62 -3.27 -2.30 -2.04
N LEU A 63 -2.66 -1.33 -1.32
CA LEU A 63 -1.33 -1.48 -0.73
C LEU A 63 -1.29 -2.67 0.24
N ARG A 64 -2.26 -2.78 1.16
CA ARG A 64 -2.32 -3.91 2.11
C ARG A 64 -2.55 -5.25 1.40
N ALA A 65 -3.34 -5.27 0.33
CA ALA A 65 -3.57 -6.49 -0.46
C ALA A 65 -2.29 -6.97 -1.15
N TYR A 66 -1.59 -6.06 -1.84
CA TYR A 66 -0.29 -6.31 -2.46
C TYR A 66 0.71 -6.84 -1.43
N MET A 67 0.83 -6.13 -0.31
CA MET A 67 1.76 -6.46 0.76
C MET A 67 1.48 -7.83 1.38
N THR A 68 0.20 -8.15 1.61
CA THR A 68 -0.23 -9.45 2.14
C THR A 68 0.10 -10.60 1.19
N CYS A 69 -0.12 -10.42 -0.12
CA CYS A 69 0.24 -11.44 -1.09
C CYS A 69 1.76 -11.65 -1.15
N MET A 70 2.53 -10.56 -1.28
CA MET A 70 3.98 -10.63 -1.36
C MET A 70 4.60 -11.30 -0.13
N GLU A 71 4.17 -10.93 1.09
CA GLU A 71 4.67 -11.55 2.31
C GLU A 71 4.33 -13.04 2.43
N LYS A 72 3.13 -13.44 1.97
CA LYS A 72 2.73 -14.84 1.98
C LYS A 72 3.68 -15.70 1.12
N HIS A 73 4.16 -15.18 0.01
CA HIS A 73 4.93 -15.95 -0.99
C HIS A 73 6.44 -15.75 -0.91
N LEU A 74 6.94 -14.67 -0.30
CA LEU A 74 8.38 -14.43 -0.13
C LEU A 74 9.04 -15.30 0.96
N GLY A 75 8.26 -16.00 1.80
CA GLY A 75 8.77 -16.91 2.83
C GLY A 75 9.43 -16.18 4.01
N ASP A 76 8.67 -15.98 5.10
CA ASP A 76 9.11 -15.75 6.50
C ASP A 76 10.35 -14.86 6.81
N GLY A 77 10.68 -13.87 5.96
CA GLY A 77 11.82 -12.99 6.24
C GLY A 77 11.55 -11.87 7.24
N LYS A 78 10.32 -11.32 7.26
CA LYS A 78 9.91 -10.22 8.15
C LYS A 78 8.39 -10.30 8.34
N ARG A 79 7.94 -10.92 9.43
CA ARG A 79 6.51 -10.91 9.81
C ARG A 79 5.97 -9.48 9.74
N SER A 80 4.99 -9.22 8.87
CA SER A 80 4.15 -8.03 8.74
C SER A 80 4.56 -6.84 9.60
N TRP A 81 5.72 -6.27 9.35
CA TRP A 81 6.29 -5.17 10.16
C TRP A 81 5.42 -3.91 10.12
N TRP A 82 4.53 -3.80 9.13
CA TRP A 82 3.51 -2.76 9.01
C TRP A 82 2.20 -3.04 9.77
N LYS A 83 1.98 -4.25 10.31
CA LYS A 83 0.80 -4.57 11.13
C LYS A 83 0.98 -4.19 12.60
N PHE A 84 2.18 -3.75 12.99
CA PHE A 84 2.55 -3.43 14.38
C PHE A 84 2.83 -1.94 14.64
N TRP A 85 2.71 -1.09 13.62
CA TRP A 85 2.84 0.37 13.72
C TRP A 85 1.59 0.99 13.14
#